data_AF-A0AA38Z6U9-F1
#
_entry.id   AF-A0AA38Z6U9-F1
#
_cell.length_a   1.000
_cell.length_b   1.000
_cell.length_c   1.000
_cell.angle_alpha   90.00
_cell.angle_beta   90.00
_cell.angle_gamma   90.00
#
_symmetry.space_group_name_H-M   'P 1'
#
loop_
_entity.id
_entity.type
_entity.pdbx_description
1 polymer ?
#
loop_
_entity_poly.entity_id
_entity_poly.type
_entity_poly.pdbx_seq_one_letter_code
_entity_poly.pdbx_strand_id
1 'polypeptide(L)'
;MDLEIIGFDQTKLLQHNIDINTVIRTLGVEARILTQKNKASDAKKLNDIKRHMAQLEWYKKKSKDLNKGYYDCFKNQGSKRDINIEQYRGHLTIYWKDMVAQVQRKPQKEGASFRTSWLYPGTTYRRMVEPLDIAAFYREGGTDYINNGRSPHYKLLQQWYEEDVKPPSRDKLDSKKLKVSGILTEDSLFWAHVEEAILSCESLESANSTLEQRKSSWDNLVKFGEYVMEQIGNYAVSPEIFLEKSSFMKWWGVYEDYIDTSNNSYGSPLISFMKNRSYRLYG
;
A
#
# COMPACT_ATOMS: atom_id res chain seq x y z
N MET A 1 7.06 27.83 -35.30
CA MET A 1 7.59 28.09 -33.95
C MET A 1 8.48 29.30 -34.11
N ASP A 2 8.02 30.47 -33.67
CA ASP A 2 8.75 31.72 -33.87
C ASP A 2 9.99 31.76 -32.97
N LEU A 3 11.17 31.89 -33.58
CA LEU A 3 12.47 31.81 -32.91
C LEU A 3 12.70 32.94 -31.89
N GLU A 4 11.97 34.04 -32.01
CA GLU A 4 11.97 35.15 -31.03
C GLU A 4 11.44 34.70 -29.66
N ILE A 5 10.52 33.73 -29.61
CA ILE A 5 9.91 33.22 -28.37
C ILE A 5 10.92 32.40 -27.54
N ILE A 6 11.98 31.89 -28.18
CA ILE A 6 13.02 31.05 -27.56
C ILE A 6 14.32 31.83 -27.31
N GLY A 7 14.31 33.15 -27.49
CA GLY A 7 15.46 34.03 -27.24
C GLY A 7 16.51 34.09 -28.35
N PHE A 8 16.19 33.62 -29.57
CA PHE A 8 17.10 33.71 -30.71
C PHE A 8 16.87 34.99 -31.52
N ASP A 9 17.92 35.81 -31.62
CA ASP A 9 17.93 37.04 -32.41
C ASP A 9 18.15 36.70 -33.90
N GLN A 10 17.08 36.83 -34.69
CA GLN A 10 17.07 36.52 -36.13
C GLN A 10 18.08 37.37 -36.91
N THR A 11 18.39 38.59 -36.45
CA THR A 11 19.33 39.49 -37.14
C THR A 11 20.79 39.04 -37.01
N LYS A 12 21.17 38.39 -35.90
CA LYS A 12 22.50 37.81 -35.70
C LYS A 12 22.73 36.54 -36.50
N LEU A 13 21.69 35.71 -36.69
CA LEU A 13 21.77 34.49 -37.49
C LEU A 13 22.01 34.79 -38.99
N LEU A 14 21.35 35.83 -39.50
CA LEU A 14 21.52 36.32 -40.87
C LEU A 14 22.91 36.94 -41.09
N GLN A 15 23.47 37.66 -40.10
CA GLN A 15 24.84 38.21 -40.16
C GLN A 15 25.94 37.13 -40.30
N HIS A 16 25.69 35.93 -39.77
CA HIS A 16 26.63 34.80 -39.84
C HIS A 16 26.32 33.81 -40.99
N ASN A 17 25.40 34.15 -41.90
CA ASN A 17 25.00 33.31 -43.04
C ASN A 17 24.49 31.91 -42.63
N ILE A 18 23.89 31.80 -41.44
CA ILE A 18 23.37 30.54 -40.89
C ILE A 18 21.94 30.33 -41.41
N ASP A 19 21.73 29.23 -42.13
CA ASP A 19 20.41 28.86 -42.63
C ASP A 19 19.45 28.50 -41.48
N ILE A 20 18.49 29.39 -41.24
CA ILE A 20 17.48 29.30 -40.19
C ILE A 20 16.66 28.00 -40.33
N ASN A 21 16.35 27.55 -41.55
CA ASN A 21 15.60 26.31 -41.76
C ASN A 21 16.41 25.08 -41.33
N THR A 22 17.72 25.11 -41.54
CA THR A 22 18.63 24.08 -41.05
C THR A 22 18.68 24.04 -39.52
N VAL A 23 18.71 25.19 -38.85
CA VAL A 23 18.68 25.28 -37.37
C VAL A 23 17.37 24.71 -36.80
N ILE A 24 16.22 25.10 -37.36
CA ILE A 24 14.90 24.59 -36.93
C ILE A 24 14.82 23.07 -37.10
N ARG A 25 15.32 22.54 -38.23
CA ARG A 25 15.34 21.10 -38.48
C ARG A 25 16.22 20.37 -37.46
N THR A 26 17.41 20.89 -37.15
CA THR A 26 18.33 20.27 -36.18
C THR A 26 17.72 20.27 -34.78
N LEU A 27 17.17 21.39 -34.31
CA LEU A 27 16.47 21.47 -33.03
C LEU A 27 15.26 20.52 -32.96
N GLY A 28 14.52 20.39 -34.06
CA GLY A 28 13.42 19.43 -34.16
C GLY A 28 13.89 17.97 -34.06
N VAL A 29 15.03 17.63 -34.67
CA VAL A 29 15.64 16.29 -34.57
C VAL A 29 16.16 16.04 -33.15
N GLU A 30 16.84 17.00 -32.53
CA GLU A 30 17.33 16.90 -31.15
C GLU A 30 16.19 16.72 -30.15
N ALA A 31 15.12 17.51 -30.28
CA ALA A 31 13.93 17.37 -29.45
C ALA A 31 13.27 15.99 -29.60
N ARG A 32 13.24 15.42 -30.83
CA ARG A 32 12.74 14.06 -31.07
C ARG A 32 13.65 13.00 -30.45
N ILE A 33 14.97 13.14 -30.57
CA ILE A 33 15.95 12.24 -29.95
C ILE A 33 15.83 12.27 -28.43
N LEU A 34 15.74 13.46 -27.82
CA LEU A 34 15.52 13.64 -26.38
C LEU A 34 14.21 12.99 -25.94
N THR A 35 13.12 13.22 -26.67
CA THR A 35 11.82 12.59 -26.40
C THR A 35 11.89 11.07 -26.48
N GLN A 36 12.60 10.52 -27.47
CA GLN A 36 12.73 9.08 -27.65
C GLN A 36 13.65 8.44 -26.59
N LYS A 37 14.75 9.11 -26.20
CA LYS A 37 15.60 8.72 -25.08
C LYS A 37 14.83 8.73 -23.76
N ASN A 38 14.01 9.74 -23.52
CA ASN A 38 13.15 9.82 -22.34
C ASN A 38 12.13 8.68 -22.33
N LYS A 39 11.44 8.42 -23.44
CA LYS A 39 10.52 7.27 -23.58
C LYS A 39 11.21 5.92 -23.32
N ALA A 40 12.43 5.73 -23.82
CA ALA A 40 13.19 4.51 -23.59
C ALA A 40 13.62 4.36 -22.12
N SER A 41 14.03 5.46 -21.48
CA SER A 41 14.34 5.53 -20.05
C SER A 41 13.12 5.19 -19.19
N ASP A 42 11.95 5.74 -19.53
CA ASP A 42 10.69 5.48 -18.83
C ASP A 42 10.24 4.02 -18.99
N ALA A 43 10.40 3.43 -20.17
CA ALA A 43 10.13 2.02 -20.41
C ALA A 43 11.05 1.10 -19.59
N LYS A 44 12.34 1.44 -19.48
CA LYS A 44 13.29 0.70 -18.65
C LYS A 44 12.91 0.78 -17.17
N LYS A 45 12.63 1.98 -16.66
CA LYS A 45 12.16 2.18 -15.27
C LYS A 45 10.90 1.37 -15.00
N LEU A 46 9.93 1.39 -15.92
CA LEU A 46 8.70 0.62 -15.76
C LEU A 46 8.96 -0.90 -15.68
N ASN A 47 9.89 -1.42 -16.49
CA ASN A 47 10.27 -2.84 -16.42
C ASN A 47 10.97 -3.18 -15.10
N ASP A 48 11.84 -2.30 -14.59
CA ASP A 48 12.48 -2.48 -13.29
C ASP A 48 11.45 -2.50 -12.15
N ILE A 49 10.47 -1.60 -12.19
CA ILE A 49 9.36 -1.54 -11.22
C ILE A 49 8.50 -2.79 -11.27
N LYS A 50 8.16 -3.30 -12.46
CA LYS A 50 7.45 -4.58 -12.61
C LYS A 50 8.24 -5.74 -12.03
N ARG A 51 9.56 -5.75 -12.25
CA ARG A 51 10.46 -6.77 -11.67
C ARG A 51 10.46 -6.68 -10.14
N HIS A 52 10.57 -5.48 -9.56
CA HIS A 52 10.53 -5.30 -8.11
C HIS A 52 9.19 -5.75 -7.51
N MET A 53 8.05 -5.44 -8.15
CA MET A 53 6.74 -5.96 -7.76
C MET A 53 6.69 -7.48 -7.77
N ALA A 54 7.17 -8.12 -8.85
CA ALA A 54 7.21 -9.58 -8.94
C ALA A 54 8.09 -10.23 -7.86
N GLN A 55 9.17 -9.56 -7.43
CA GLN A 55 9.98 -10.02 -6.31
C GLN A 55 9.23 -9.93 -4.97
N LEU A 56 8.42 -8.89 -4.75
CA LEU A 56 7.55 -8.80 -3.57
C LEU A 56 6.46 -9.88 -3.58
N GLU A 57 5.86 -10.16 -4.74
CA GLU A 57 4.89 -11.27 -4.90
C GLU A 57 5.53 -12.63 -4.58
N TRP A 58 6.75 -12.87 -5.06
CA TRP A 58 7.49 -14.09 -4.76
C TRP A 58 7.87 -14.19 -3.28
N TYR A 59 8.30 -13.09 -2.68
CA TYR A 59 8.56 -13.00 -1.24
C TYR A 59 7.30 -13.29 -0.42
N LYS A 60 6.16 -12.75 -0.85
CA LYS A 60 4.88 -13.00 -0.21
C LYS A 60 4.50 -14.48 -0.23
N LYS A 61 4.61 -15.12 -1.40
CA LYS A 61 4.42 -16.56 -1.55
C LYS A 61 5.34 -17.37 -0.64
N LYS A 62 6.65 -17.05 -0.62
CA LYS A 62 7.62 -17.76 0.23
C LYS A 62 7.40 -17.54 1.72
N SER A 63 6.85 -16.40 2.12
CA SER A 63 6.54 -16.10 3.52
C SER A 63 5.28 -16.83 3.99
N LYS A 64 4.33 -17.07 3.08
CA LYS A 64 3.18 -17.95 3.33
C LYS A 64 3.63 -19.40 3.59
N ASP A 65 4.60 -19.91 2.84
CA ASP A 65 5.17 -21.25 3.05
C ASP A 65 5.81 -21.43 4.46
N LEU A 66 6.18 -20.33 5.13
CA LEU A 66 6.74 -20.33 6.49
C LEU A 66 5.68 -20.19 7.60
N ASN A 67 4.40 -20.17 7.23
CA ASN A 67 3.26 -19.95 8.12
C ASN A 67 3.33 -18.62 8.92
N LYS A 68 4.02 -17.61 8.39
CA LYS A 68 4.19 -16.28 9.01
C LYS A 68 3.45 -15.19 8.24
N GLY A 69 3.50 -15.24 6.91
CA GLY A 69 3.05 -14.14 6.07
C GLY A 69 4.13 -13.09 5.89
N TYR A 70 4.03 -12.34 4.80
CA TYR A 70 5.09 -11.45 4.35
C TYR A 70 5.28 -10.22 5.24
N TYR A 71 4.20 -9.73 5.86
CA TYR A 71 4.22 -8.66 6.85
C TYR A 71 5.11 -9.05 8.04
N ASP A 72 4.79 -10.16 8.72
CA ASP A 72 5.55 -10.64 9.87
C ASP A 72 6.99 -11.07 9.52
N CYS A 73 7.21 -11.71 8.37
CA CYS A 73 8.57 -12.03 7.93
C CYS A 73 9.41 -10.76 7.80
N PHE A 74 8.86 -9.72 7.20
CA PHE A 74 9.54 -8.45 7.00
C PHE A 74 9.72 -7.68 8.30
N LYS A 75 8.71 -7.63 9.17
CA LYS A 75 8.79 -6.95 10.47
C LYS A 75 9.88 -7.57 11.35
N ASN A 76 10.03 -8.89 11.35
CA ASN A 76 10.98 -9.57 12.24
C ASN A 76 12.42 -9.67 11.69
N GLN A 77 12.69 -9.15 10.47
CA GLN A 77 13.99 -9.14 9.74
C GLN A 77 15.02 -10.20 10.17
N GLY A 78 14.78 -11.46 9.79
CA GLY A 78 15.62 -12.58 10.22
C GLY A 78 16.56 -13.15 9.16
N SER A 79 16.47 -12.72 7.90
CA SER A 79 17.25 -13.33 6.81
C SER A 79 17.80 -12.34 5.79
N LYS A 80 18.86 -12.76 5.08
CA LYS A 80 19.44 -12.01 3.95
C LYS A 80 18.43 -11.64 2.86
N ARG A 81 17.32 -12.38 2.74
CA ARG A 81 16.24 -12.06 1.78
C ARG A 81 15.58 -10.74 2.12
N ASP A 82 15.46 -10.41 3.40
CA ASP A 82 14.74 -9.21 3.87
C ASP A 82 15.48 -7.91 3.47
N ILE A 83 16.81 -7.98 3.33
CA ILE A 83 17.63 -6.86 2.82
C ILE A 83 17.27 -6.51 1.37
N ASN A 84 17.08 -7.51 0.51
CA ASN A 84 16.70 -7.28 -0.88
C ASN A 84 15.27 -6.71 -0.98
N ILE A 85 14.38 -7.12 -0.08
CA ILE A 85 13.01 -6.59 0.00
C ILE A 85 13.01 -5.12 0.39
N GLU A 86 13.86 -4.70 1.33
CA GLU A 86 14.04 -3.29 1.69
C GLU A 86 14.43 -2.44 0.47
N GLN A 87 15.36 -2.93 -0.35
CA GLN A 87 15.79 -2.26 -1.58
C GLN A 87 14.66 -2.16 -2.61
N TYR A 88 13.96 -3.27 -2.86
CA TYR A 88 12.84 -3.29 -3.82
C TYR A 88 11.71 -2.37 -3.36
N ARG A 89 11.38 -2.38 -2.07
CA ARG A 89 10.43 -1.46 -1.44
C ARG A 89 10.85 -0.01 -1.71
N GLY A 90 12.10 0.35 -1.42
CA GLY A 90 12.63 1.69 -1.64
C GLY A 90 12.53 2.17 -3.10
N HIS A 91 12.90 1.32 -4.06
CA HIS A 91 12.79 1.66 -5.48
C HIS A 91 11.34 1.87 -5.93
N LEU A 92 10.41 1.04 -5.45
CA LEU A 92 8.98 1.19 -5.73
C LEU A 92 8.46 2.50 -5.14
N THR A 93 8.82 2.83 -3.90
CA THR A 93 8.41 4.06 -3.23
C THR A 93 8.90 5.32 -3.95
N ILE A 94 10.15 5.34 -4.40
CA ILE A 94 10.69 6.48 -5.16
C ILE A 94 9.89 6.68 -6.45
N TYR A 95 9.69 5.60 -7.22
CA TYR A 95 8.94 5.68 -8.46
C TYR A 95 7.51 6.16 -8.27
N TRP A 96 6.78 5.63 -7.28
CA TRP A 96 5.39 6.01 -7.06
C TRP A 96 5.24 7.43 -6.49
N LYS A 97 6.19 7.90 -5.68
CA LYS A 97 6.24 9.31 -5.28
C LYS A 97 6.45 10.23 -6.48
N ASP A 98 7.39 9.89 -7.37
CA ASP A 98 7.63 10.65 -8.60
C ASP A 98 6.40 10.65 -9.52
N MET A 99 5.71 9.51 -9.64
CA MET A 99 4.48 9.41 -10.44
C MET A 99 3.35 10.25 -9.88
N VAL A 100 3.12 10.20 -8.56
CA VAL A 100 2.12 11.03 -7.88
C VAL A 100 2.43 12.52 -8.08
N ALA A 101 3.69 12.93 -7.92
CA ALA A 101 4.11 14.32 -8.14
C ALA A 101 3.90 14.77 -9.59
N GLN A 102 4.16 13.91 -10.58
CA GLN A 102 3.89 14.19 -11.99
C GLN A 102 2.40 14.40 -12.27
N VAL A 103 1.53 13.57 -11.69
CA VAL A 103 0.07 13.72 -11.84
C VAL A 103 -0.40 15.05 -11.26
N GLN A 104 0.13 15.46 -10.11
CA GLN A 104 -0.25 16.73 -9.46
C GLN A 104 0.19 17.97 -10.25
N ARG A 105 1.26 17.88 -11.03
CA ARG A 105 1.76 19.01 -11.87
C ARG A 105 0.97 19.20 -13.17
N LYS A 106 0.20 18.20 -13.61
CA LYS A 106 -0.54 18.26 -14.87
C LYS A 106 -1.85 19.04 -14.74
N PRO A 107 -2.31 19.74 -15.80
CA PRO A 107 -3.65 20.32 -15.84
C PRO A 107 -4.71 19.26 -15.52
N GLN A 108 -5.79 19.63 -14.82
CA GLN A 108 -6.75 18.69 -14.25
C GLN A 108 -7.32 17.68 -15.27
N LYS A 109 -7.62 18.11 -16.51
CA LYS A 109 -8.14 17.24 -17.58
C LYS A 109 -7.10 16.22 -18.08
N GLU A 110 -5.85 16.64 -18.25
CA GLU A 110 -4.75 15.75 -18.64
C GLU A 110 -4.33 14.84 -17.49
N GLY A 111 -4.38 15.35 -16.26
CA GLY A 111 -4.19 14.61 -15.02
C GLY A 111 -5.20 13.48 -14.87
N ALA A 112 -6.49 13.72 -15.14
CA ALA A 112 -7.54 12.70 -15.05
C ALA A 112 -7.34 11.55 -16.05
N SER A 113 -7.09 11.86 -17.32
CA SER A 113 -6.77 10.84 -18.35
C SER A 113 -5.49 10.06 -18.00
N PHE A 114 -4.48 10.76 -17.46
CA PHE A 114 -3.26 10.12 -16.99
C PHE A 114 -3.50 9.23 -15.77
N ARG A 115 -4.38 9.61 -14.83
CA ARG A 115 -4.73 8.81 -13.63
C ARG A 115 -5.32 7.46 -14.01
N THR A 116 -6.23 7.40 -14.98
CA THR A 116 -6.91 6.13 -15.36
C THR A 116 -5.93 5.02 -15.76
N SER A 117 -4.80 5.37 -16.38
CA SER A 117 -3.78 4.39 -16.81
C SER A 117 -2.96 3.80 -15.66
N TRP A 118 -2.88 4.50 -14.52
CA TRP A 118 -2.04 4.12 -13.38
C TRP A 118 -2.82 3.85 -12.09
N LEU A 119 -4.15 4.00 -12.12
CA LEU A 119 -5.05 3.77 -10.98
C LEU A 119 -4.91 2.37 -10.40
N TYR A 120 -5.05 1.34 -11.25
CA TYR A 120 -4.94 -0.06 -10.83
C TYR A 120 -3.51 -0.42 -10.40
N PRO A 121 -2.44 -0.14 -11.19
CA PRO A 121 -1.09 -0.41 -10.73
C PRO A 121 -0.72 0.32 -9.43
N GLY A 122 -1.19 1.56 -9.24
CA GLY A 122 -0.94 2.34 -8.02
C GLY A 122 -1.66 1.77 -6.80
N THR A 123 -2.87 1.24 -7.00
CA THR A 123 -3.63 0.54 -5.97
C THR A 123 -2.96 -0.78 -5.57
N THR A 124 -2.50 -1.56 -6.56
CA THR A 124 -1.75 -2.81 -6.30
C THR A 124 -0.45 -2.53 -5.56
N TYR A 125 0.30 -1.49 -5.97
CA TYR A 125 1.48 -1.03 -5.26
C TYR A 125 1.15 -0.68 -3.81
N ARG A 126 0.15 0.19 -3.57
CA ARG A 126 -0.25 0.60 -2.22
C ARG A 126 -0.58 -0.62 -1.35
N ARG A 127 -1.39 -1.56 -1.85
CA ARG A 127 -1.80 -2.76 -1.11
C ARG A 127 -0.67 -3.77 -0.87
N MET A 128 0.40 -3.75 -1.68
CA MET A 128 1.56 -4.62 -1.52
C MET A 128 2.65 -3.99 -0.63
N VAL A 129 2.86 -2.68 -0.74
CA VAL A 129 4.04 -1.99 -0.18
C VAL A 129 3.73 -1.26 1.12
N GLU A 130 2.56 -0.62 1.25
CA GLU A 130 2.21 0.11 2.48
C GLU A 130 2.24 -0.78 3.73
N PRO A 131 1.82 -2.07 3.68
CA PRO A 131 2.06 -3.01 4.79
C PRO A 131 3.52 -3.16 5.22
N LEU A 132 4.47 -3.08 4.28
CA LEU A 132 5.90 -3.17 4.59
C LEU A 132 6.43 -1.86 5.22
N ASP A 133 5.88 -0.71 4.84
CA ASP A 133 6.19 0.57 5.50
C ASP A 133 5.60 0.62 6.91
N ILE A 134 4.38 0.10 7.11
CA ILE A 134 3.77 -0.10 8.42
C ILE A 134 4.66 -1.01 9.28
N ALA A 135 5.08 -2.15 8.75
CA ALA A 135 5.96 -3.08 9.46
C ALA A 135 7.27 -2.42 9.91
N ALA A 136 7.90 -1.61 9.06
CA ALA A 136 9.10 -0.86 9.42
C ALA A 136 8.83 0.18 10.50
N PHE A 137 7.74 0.94 10.38
CA PHE A 137 7.35 1.98 11.35
C PHE A 137 7.16 1.43 12.77
N TYR A 138 6.38 0.37 12.92
CA TYR A 138 6.14 -0.24 14.24
C TYR A 138 7.35 -1.03 14.76
N ARG A 139 8.21 -1.57 13.87
CA ARG A 139 9.49 -2.17 14.28
C ARG A 139 10.42 -1.15 14.94
N GLU A 140 10.37 0.10 14.50
CA GLU A 140 11.16 1.21 15.06
C GLU A 140 10.52 1.82 16.32
N GLY A 141 9.42 1.26 16.81
CA GLY A 141 8.71 1.75 18.00
C GLY A 141 7.77 2.91 17.73
N GLY A 142 7.41 3.16 16.47
CA GLY A 142 6.39 4.14 16.11
C GLY A 142 5.00 3.73 16.61
N THR A 143 4.14 4.72 16.87
CA THR A 143 2.73 4.54 17.23
C THR A 143 1.85 5.45 16.37
N ASP A 144 0.60 5.04 16.14
CA ASP A 144 -0.38 5.75 15.33
C ASP A 144 0.14 6.07 13.92
N TYR A 145 0.40 5.02 13.14
CA TYR A 145 0.92 5.15 11.77
C TYR A 145 0.04 6.04 10.88
N ILE A 146 -1.27 5.99 11.06
CA ILE A 146 -2.24 6.71 10.22
C ILE A 146 -2.00 8.22 10.27
N ASN A 147 -1.74 8.74 11.47
CA ASN A 147 -1.50 10.16 11.70
C ASN A 147 -0.01 10.53 11.61
N ASN A 148 0.89 9.68 12.11
CA ASN A 148 2.30 10.03 12.32
C ASN A 148 3.25 9.47 11.25
N GLY A 149 2.92 8.35 10.60
CA GLY A 149 3.82 7.62 9.69
C GLY A 149 3.38 7.61 8.22
N ARG A 150 2.10 7.81 7.94
CA ARG A 150 1.52 7.56 6.62
C ARG A 150 1.94 8.60 5.59
N SER A 151 2.73 8.16 4.61
CA SER A 151 3.25 9.02 3.56
C SER A 151 2.12 9.60 2.67
N PRO A 152 2.19 10.88 2.25
CA PRO A 152 1.14 11.54 1.46
C PRO A 152 0.80 10.84 0.13
N HIS A 153 1.77 10.18 -0.51
CA HIS A 153 1.55 9.50 -1.77
C HIS A 153 0.56 8.34 -1.66
N TYR A 154 0.52 7.61 -0.54
CA TYR A 154 -0.48 6.57 -0.30
C TYR A 154 -1.88 7.14 -0.13
N LYS A 155 -2.01 8.26 0.59
CA LYS A 155 -3.28 8.97 0.79
C LYS A 155 -3.86 9.41 -0.56
N LEU A 156 -3.03 10.00 -1.42
CA LEU A 156 -3.44 10.42 -2.78
C LEU A 156 -3.82 9.23 -3.67
N LEU A 157 -3.04 8.14 -3.65
CA LEU A 157 -3.36 6.94 -4.42
C LEU A 157 -4.67 6.29 -3.96
N GLN A 158 -4.95 6.27 -2.65
CA GLN A 158 -6.22 5.80 -2.11
C GLN A 158 -7.37 6.71 -2.55
N GLN A 159 -7.23 8.02 -2.37
CA GLN A 159 -8.24 9.00 -2.75
C GLN A 159 -8.62 8.88 -4.23
N TRP A 160 -7.63 8.82 -5.13
CA TRP A 160 -7.92 8.69 -6.56
C TRP A 160 -8.64 7.38 -6.90
N TYR A 161 -8.31 6.28 -6.21
CA TYR A 161 -9.01 5.01 -6.39
C TYR A 161 -10.48 5.08 -5.94
N GLU A 162 -10.75 5.72 -4.81
CA GLU A 162 -12.09 5.86 -4.26
C GLU A 162 -12.97 6.83 -5.08
N GLU A 163 -12.37 7.86 -5.67
CA GLU A 163 -13.06 8.78 -6.61
C GLU A 163 -13.53 8.06 -7.89
N ASP A 164 -12.75 7.11 -8.39
CA ASP A 164 -13.01 6.43 -9.68
C ASP A 164 -13.80 5.11 -9.54
N VAL A 165 -13.76 4.45 -8.37
CA VAL A 165 -14.44 3.15 -8.16
C VAL A 165 -15.84 3.33 -7.57
N LYS A 166 -16.85 2.97 -8.36
CA LYS A 166 -18.24 2.86 -7.87
C LYS A 166 -18.39 1.71 -6.85
N PRO A 167 -19.27 1.85 -5.84
CA PRO A 167 -19.50 0.81 -4.85
C PRO A 167 -19.92 -0.51 -5.51
N PRO A 168 -19.53 -1.66 -4.93
CA PRO A 168 -19.86 -2.96 -5.49
C PRO A 168 -21.37 -3.24 -5.45
N SER A 169 -21.92 -3.81 -6.52
CA SER A 169 -23.24 -4.44 -6.52
C SER A 169 -23.21 -5.79 -5.80
N ARG A 170 -24.35 -6.27 -5.30
CA ARG A 170 -24.47 -7.55 -4.57
C ARG A 170 -23.93 -8.76 -5.35
N ASP A 171 -24.08 -8.78 -6.67
CA ASP A 171 -23.56 -9.84 -7.55
C ASP A 171 -22.02 -10.01 -7.50
N LYS A 172 -21.28 -9.04 -6.94
CA LYS A 172 -19.82 -9.10 -6.83
C LYS A 172 -19.35 -9.95 -5.64
N LEU A 173 -20.17 -10.23 -4.63
CA LEU A 173 -19.70 -10.88 -3.41
C LEU A 173 -19.28 -12.34 -3.63
N ASP A 174 -20.08 -13.12 -4.35
CA ASP A 174 -19.74 -14.51 -4.68
C ASP A 174 -18.46 -14.58 -5.52
N SER A 175 -18.27 -13.62 -6.42
CA SER A 175 -17.05 -13.51 -7.22
C SER A 175 -15.81 -13.17 -6.38
N LYS A 176 -15.97 -12.36 -5.31
CA LYS A 176 -14.88 -12.06 -4.37
C LYS A 176 -14.53 -13.29 -3.55
N LYS A 177 -15.53 -14.03 -3.05
CA LYS A 177 -15.34 -15.28 -2.30
C LYS A 177 -14.46 -16.28 -3.04
N LEU A 178 -14.71 -16.47 -4.34
CA LEU A 178 -13.92 -17.41 -5.18
C LEU A 178 -12.46 -16.98 -5.39
N LYS A 179 -12.12 -15.70 -5.18
CA LYS A 179 -10.80 -15.14 -5.47
C LYS A 179 -9.99 -14.78 -4.22
N VAL A 180 -10.61 -14.80 -3.04
CA VAL A 180 -10.03 -14.30 -1.78
C VAL A 180 -8.70 -14.98 -1.42
N SER A 181 -8.49 -16.24 -1.81
CA SER A 181 -7.22 -16.96 -1.58
C SER A 181 -5.97 -16.28 -2.16
N GLY A 182 -6.13 -15.48 -3.23
CA GLY A 182 -5.05 -14.80 -3.93
C GLY A 182 -5.04 -13.28 -3.79
N ILE A 183 -5.93 -12.69 -2.98
CA ILE A 183 -6.02 -11.22 -2.91
C ILE A 183 -4.91 -10.60 -2.06
N LEU A 184 -4.56 -9.37 -2.41
CA LEU A 184 -4.02 -8.42 -1.45
C LEU A 184 -5.19 -7.81 -0.66
N THR A 185 -5.00 -7.64 0.65
CA THR A 185 -5.98 -6.97 1.51
C THR A 185 -6.37 -5.62 0.90
N GLU A 186 -7.67 -5.37 0.82
CA GLU A 186 -8.20 -4.20 0.12
C GLU A 186 -7.83 -2.90 0.85
N ASP A 187 -7.92 -2.93 2.17
CA ASP A 187 -7.42 -1.91 3.07
C ASP A 187 -5.93 -2.11 3.33
N SER A 188 -5.11 -1.21 2.79
CA SER A 188 -3.67 -1.24 2.97
C SER A 188 -3.22 -0.83 4.38
N LEU A 189 -4.11 -0.23 5.19
CA LEU A 189 -3.88 0.13 6.58
C LEU A 189 -4.24 -0.98 7.57
N PHE A 190 -4.75 -2.12 7.10
CA PHE A 190 -5.15 -3.24 7.97
C PHE A 190 -4.12 -3.57 9.04
N TRP A 191 -2.83 -3.65 8.67
CA TRP A 191 -1.77 -3.97 9.63
C TRP A 191 -1.50 -2.86 10.63
N ALA A 192 -1.75 -1.59 10.32
CA ALA A 192 -1.67 -0.53 11.31
C ALA A 192 -2.76 -0.71 12.38
N HIS A 193 -3.98 -1.08 11.97
CA HIS A 193 -5.05 -1.39 12.91
C HIS A 193 -4.73 -2.59 13.80
N VAL A 194 -4.09 -3.63 13.25
CA VAL A 194 -3.61 -4.79 14.04
C VAL A 194 -2.59 -4.34 15.10
N GLU A 195 -1.62 -3.50 14.73
CA GLU A 195 -0.59 -3.05 15.68
C GLU A 195 -1.17 -2.17 16.79
N GLU A 196 -2.09 -1.26 16.48
CA GLU A 196 -2.80 -0.47 17.51
C GLU A 196 -3.66 -1.36 18.44
N ALA A 197 -4.24 -2.44 17.90
CA ALA A 197 -4.96 -3.41 18.71
C ALA A 197 -4.03 -4.21 19.63
N ILE A 198 -2.83 -4.58 19.17
CA ILE A 198 -1.79 -5.21 20.01
C ILE A 198 -1.38 -4.27 21.14
N LEU A 199 -1.09 -3.00 20.83
CA LEU A 199 -0.76 -1.98 21.84
C LEU A 199 -1.89 -1.78 22.86
N SER A 200 -3.15 -1.87 22.41
CA SER A 200 -4.31 -1.81 23.30
C SER A 200 -4.37 -3.02 24.25
N CYS A 201 -4.01 -4.22 23.79
CA CYS A 201 -3.87 -5.40 24.66
C CYS A 201 -2.75 -5.20 25.70
N GLU A 202 -1.57 -4.75 25.27
CA GLU A 202 -0.44 -4.47 26.19
C GLU A 202 -0.82 -3.43 27.25
N SER A 203 -1.61 -2.41 26.87
CA SER A 203 -2.13 -1.41 27.80
C SER A 203 -3.10 -2.01 28.83
N LEU A 204 -3.92 -2.99 28.45
CA LEU A 204 -4.82 -3.70 29.38
C LEU A 204 -4.07 -4.53 30.41
N GLU A 205 -2.97 -5.17 30.01
CA GLU A 205 -2.15 -6.01 30.88
C GLU A 205 -1.24 -5.20 31.81
N SER A 206 -0.92 -3.96 31.43
CA SER A 206 -0.06 -3.07 32.22
C SER A 206 -0.67 -2.76 33.60
N ALA A 207 0.07 -3.11 34.66
CA ALA A 207 -0.30 -2.84 36.05
C ALA A 207 -0.47 -1.33 36.35
N ASN A 208 0.14 -0.47 35.54
CA ASN A 208 0.13 0.99 35.71
C ASN A 208 -1.06 1.69 35.03
N SER A 209 -1.91 0.95 34.31
CA SER A 209 -3.03 1.55 33.57
C SER A 209 -4.19 1.94 34.48
N THR A 210 -4.68 3.17 34.34
CA THR A 210 -5.88 3.66 35.05
C THR A 210 -7.14 2.93 34.56
N LEU A 211 -8.24 3.05 35.32
CA LEU A 211 -9.51 2.45 34.92
C LEU A 211 -10.03 3.04 33.60
N GLU A 212 -9.89 4.35 33.39
CA GLU A 212 -10.28 5.00 32.13
C GLU A 212 -9.44 4.51 30.95
N GLN A 213 -8.13 4.34 31.14
CA GLN A 213 -7.23 3.83 30.09
C GLN A 213 -7.58 2.40 29.72
N ARG A 214 -7.89 1.54 30.70
CA ARG A 214 -8.35 0.18 30.43
C ARG A 214 -9.67 0.16 29.68
N LYS A 215 -10.63 0.99 30.10
CA LYS A 215 -11.92 1.11 29.39
C LYS A 215 -11.74 1.57 27.94
N SER A 216 -10.91 2.59 27.71
CA SER A 216 -10.60 3.08 26.36
C SER A 216 -9.94 2.00 25.49
N SER A 217 -8.95 1.28 26.05
CA SER A 217 -8.26 0.19 25.34
C SER A 217 -9.22 -0.95 24.99
N TRP A 218 -10.13 -1.28 25.90
CA TRP A 218 -11.19 -2.25 25.63
C TRP A 218 -12.12 -1.79 24.50
N ASP A 219 -12.61 -0.54 24.55
CA ASP A 219 -13.49 0.00 23.51
C ASP A 219 -12.80 0.00 22.13
N ASN A 220 -11.49 0.24 22.09
CA ASN A 220 -10.70 0.14 20.85
C ASN A 220 -10.62 -1.29 20.32
N LEU A 221 -10.43 -2.29 21.19
CA LEU A 221 -10.41 -3.71 20.80
C LEU A 221 -11.76 -4.17 20.27
N VAL A 222 -12.86 -3.74 20.89
CA VAL A 222 -14.22 -4.05 20.41
C VAL A 222 -14.43 -3.50 19.00
N LYS A 223 -14.10 -2.22 18.77
CA LYS A 223 -14.19 -1.58 17.45
C LYS A 223 -13.30 -2.26 16.40
N PHE A 224 -12.10 -2.65 16.81
CA PHE A 224 -11.20 -3.39 15.92
C PHE A 224 -11.79 -4.76 15.55
N GLY A 225 -12.40 -5.48 16.49
CA GLY A 225 -13.09 -6.74 16.22
C GLY A 225 -14.26 -6.60 15.26
N GLU A 226 -15.06 -5.53 15.39
CA GLU A 226 -16.14 -5.20 14.45
C GLU A 226 -15.60 -4.92 13.04
N TYR A 227 -14.56 -4.08 12.94
CA TYR A 227 -13.87 -3.79 11.68
C TYR A 227 -13.34 -5.06 11.00
N VAL A 228 -12.64 -5.93 11.74
CA VAL A 228 -12.10 -7.18 11.20
C VAL A 228 -13.21 -8.06 10.66
N MET A 229 -14.32 -8.20 11.40
CA MET A 229 -15.44 -9.01 10.96
C MET A 229 -16.09 -8.47 9.69
N GLU A 230 -16.19 -7.15 9.55
CA GLU A 230 -16.66 -6.50 8.32
C GLU A 230 -15.74 -6.84 7.13
N GLN A 231 -14.42 -6.76 7.32
CA GLN A 231 -13.45 -7.11 6.27
C GLN A 231 -13.55 -8.59 5.85
N ILE A 232 -13.75 -9.48 6.82
CA ILE A 232 -13.97 -10.92 6.58
C ILE A 232 -15.27 -11.12 5.79
N GLY A 233 -16.38 -10.53 6.24
CA GLY A 233 -17.68 -10.65 5.60
C GLY A 233 -17.70 -10.16 4.15
N ASN A 234 -16.88 -9.14 3.84
CA ASN A 234 -16.74 -8.57 2.51
C ASN A 234 -15.70 -9.27 1.62
N TYR A 235 -15.05 -10.34 2.10
CA TYR A 235 -13.91 -11.00 1.44
C TYR A 235 -12.82 -9.99 1.03
N ALA A 236 -12.59 -8.99 1.88
CA ALA A 236 -11.71 -7.86 1.61
C ALA A 236 -10.32 -8.04 2.23
N VAL A 237 -10.09 -9.09 3.04
CA VAL A 237 -8.82 -9.35 3.70
C VAL A 237 -8.17 -10.63 3.18
N SER A 238 -6.84 -10.61 3.03
CA SER A 238 -6.08 -11.79 2.59
C SER A 238 -6.11 -12.88 3.67
N PRO A 239 -6.29 -14.18 3.33
CA PRO A 239 -6.25 -15.27 4.31
C PRO A 239 -4.91 -15.40 5.04
N GLU A 240 -3.86 -14.71 4.58
CA GLU A 240 -2.56 -14.67 5.26
C GLU A 240 -2.63 -14.09 6.68
N ILE A 241 -3.68 -13.32 7.01
CA ILE A 241 -3.88 -12.85 8.39
C ILE A 241 -4.11 -14.02 9.35
N PHE A 242 -4.63 -15.16 8.89
CA PHE A 242 -4.92 -16.35 9.70
C PHE A 242 -3.75 -17.34 9.77
N LEU A 243 -2.58 -16.99 9.21
CA LEU A 243 -1.39 -17.82 9.40
C LEU A 243 -1.01 -17.83 10.88
N GLU A 244 -0.65 -19.01 11.39
CA GLU A 244 -0.48 -19.25 12.83
C GLU A 244 0.49 -18.27 13.51
N LYS A 245 1.53 -17.84 12.80
CA LYS A 245 2.57 -16.96 13.35
C LYS A 245 2.37 -15.49 12.97
N SER A 246 1.23 -15.12 12.40
CA SER A 246 0.92 -13.74 12.03
C SER A 246 0.71 -12.86 13.26
N SER A 247 0.95 -11.56 13.14
CA SER A 247 0.62 -10.58 14.19
C SER A 247 -0.88 -10.59 14.53
N PHE A 248 -1.76 -10.82 13.56
CA PHE A 248 -3.20 -10.92 13.80
C PHE A 248 -3.56 -12.13 14.68
N MET A 249 -2.96 -13.30 14.43
CA MET A 249 -3.21 -14.49 15.26
C MET A 249 -2.61 -14.36 16.66
N LYS A 250 -1.50 -13.63 16.81
CA LYS A 250 -0.94 -13.29 18.13
C LYS A 250 -1.88 -12.36 18.91
N TRP A 251 -2.38 -11.30 18.25
CA TRP A 251 -3.40 -10.42 18.82
C TRP A 251 -4.62 -11.22 19.28
N TRP A 252 -5.14 -12.10 18.41
CA TRP A 252 -6.30 -12.92 18.74
C TRP A 252 -6.07 -13.77 20.00
N GLY A 253 -4.90 -14.40 20.14
CA GLY A 253 -4.60 -15.21 21.33
C GLY A 253 -4.67 -14.39 22.63
N VAL A 254 -4.04 -13.22 22.65
CA VAL A 254 -4.09 -12.32 23.83
C VAL A 254 -5.51 -11.82 24.10
N TYR A 255 -6.22 -11.47 23.02
CA TYR A 255 -7.59 -10.97 23.10
C TYR A 255 -8.58 -12.02 23.63
N GLU A 256 -8.44 -13.27 23.17
CA GLU A 256 -9.22 -14.42 23.61
C GLU A 256 -9.01 -14.71 25.10
N ASP A 257 -7.76 -14.74 25.55
CA ASP A 257 -7.40 -14.96 26.97
C ASP A 257 -8.03 -13.90 27.87
N TYR A 258 -8.04 -12.64 27.44
CA TYR A 258 -8.68 -11.54 28.18
C TYR A 258 -10.21 -11.71 28.26
N ILE A 259 -10.87 -12.06 27.15
CA ILE A 259 -12.33 -12.30 27.13
C ILE A 259 -12.70 -13.41 28.11
N ASP A 260 -11.96 -14.52 28.08
CA ASP A 260 -12.23 -15.70 28.89
C ASP A 260 -11.98 -15.41 30.38
N THR A 261 -10.93 -14.65 30.71
CA THR A 261 -10.62 -14.29 32.10
C THR A 261 -11.60 -13.27 32.69
N SER A 262 -12.07 -12.32 31.86
CA SER A 262 -12.89 -11.21 32.34
C SER A 262 -14.40 -11.50 32.37
N ASN A 263 -14.84 -12.71 31.98
CA ASN A 263 -16.24 -13.06 31.75
C ASN A 263 -16.97 -12.07 30.82
N ASN A 264 -16.24 -11.28 30.04
CA ASN A 264 -16.80 -10.29 29.11
C ASN A 264 -17.12 -10.94 27.77
N SER A 265 -17.88 -12.04 27.81
CA SER A 265 -18.40 -12.67 26.59
C SER A 265 -19.57 -11.85 26.06
N TYR A 266 -19.26 -10.75 25.38
CA TYR A 266 -20.23 -10.07 24.54
C TYR A 266 -20.40 -10.86 23.24
N GLY A 267 -21.61 -10.85 22.66
CA GLY A 267 -21.97 -11.63 21.47
C GLY A 267 -21.33 -11.14 20.18
N SER A 268 -20.00 -11.05 20.13
CA SER A 268 -19.26 -10.65 18.93
C SER A 268 -19.26 -11.77 17.89
N PRO A 269 -19.69 -11.49 16.64
CA PRO A 269 -19.59 -12.46 15.56
C PRO A 269 -18.14 -12.88 15.28
N LEU A 270 -17.16 -11.98 15.49
CA LEU A 270 -15.74 -12.33 15.33
C LEU A 270 -15.31 -13.39 16.34
N ILE A 271 -15.71 -13.26 17.61
CA ILE A 271 -15.35 -14.24 18.65
C ILE A 271 -15.85 -15.62 18.26
N SER A 272 -17.12 -15.71 17.85
CA SER A 272 -17.70 -16.98 17.40
C SER A 272 -17.00 -17.54 16.17
N PHE A 273 -16.67 -16.68 15.20
CA PHE A 273 -15.95 -17.05 13.98
C PHE A 273 -14.56 -17.63 14.28
N MET A 274 -13.81 -17.01 15.20
CA MET A 274 -12.46 -17.42 15.57
C MET A 274 -12.46 -18.67 16.45
N LYS A 275 -13.30 -18.74 17.49
CA LYS A 275 -13.42 -19.90 18.38
C LYS A 275 -13.85 -21.18 17.65
N ASN A 276 -14.79 -21.05 16.71
CA ASN A 276 -15.23 -22.16 15.86
C ASN A 276 -14.21 -22.53 14.76
N ARG A 277 -13.09 -21.79 14.66
CA ARG A 277 -12.05 -21.96 13.64
C ARG A 277 -12.60 -21.86 12.21
N SER A 278 -13.66 -21.07 12.01
CA SER A 278 -14.32 -20.86 10.72
C SER A 278 -13.38 -20.25 9.69
N TYR A 279 -12.33 -19.53 10.13
CA TYR A 279 -11.26 -19.01 9.26
C TYR A 279 -10.53 -20.10 8.47
N ARG A 280 -10.57 -21.37 8.88
CA ARG A 280 -9.98 -22.48 8.10
C ARG A 280 -10.70 -22.74 6.77
N LEU A 281 -11.94 -22.27 6.66
CA LEU A 281 -12.74 -22.32 5.44
C LEU A 281 -12.75 -20.96 4.71
N TYR A 282 -11.99 -19.98 5.20
CA TYR A 282 -11.88 -18.67 4.60
C TYR A 282 -10.79 -18.65 3.53
N GLY A 283 -11.24 -18.76 2.27
CA GLY A 283 -10.40 -18.63 1.07
C GLY A 283 -9.76 -19.89 0.58
#